data_AF-A0A9Q5ZA06-F1
#
_entry.id   AF-A0A9Q5ZA06-F1
#
_cell.length_a   1.000
_cell.length_b   1.000
_cell.length_c   1.000
_cell.angle_alpha   90.00
_cell.angle_beta   90.00
_cell.angle_gamma   90.00
#
_symmetry.space_group_name_H-M   'P 1'
#
loop_
_entity.id
_entity.type
_entity.pdbx_description
1 polymer ?
#
loop_
_entity_poly.entity_id
_entity_poly.type
_entity_poly.pdbx_seq_one_letter_code
_entity_poly.pdbx_strand_id
1 'polypeptide(L)'
;MNIQTFLNGELVDESEVEGFSFAPNVSGFTTAMLFSQSYMKLINEAGDKDAKTRLELLSVRLELKPQITVEDLQIFKLVWDTLVSSVSDGILGEEDRQEYNQIAEANHMPFRFGVDLRMEILAQ
;
A
#
# COMPACT_ATOMS: atom_id res chain seq x y z
N MET A 1 -1.75 -9.33 -18.77
CA MET A 1 -1.82 -8.13 -19.64
C MET A 1 -0.39 -7.83 -20.09
N ASN A 2 -0.19 -7.39 -21.33
CA ASN A 2 1.15 -7.24 -21.89
C ASN A 2 1.59 -5.78 -21.80
N ILE A 3 2.80 -5.53 -21.28
CA ILE A 3 3.46 -4.23 -21.40
C ILE A 3 4.32 -4.24 -22.65
N GLN A 4 4.11 -3.22 -23.49
CA GLN A 4 4.82 -3.03 -24.74
C GLN A 4 5.79 -1.87 -24.60
N THR A 5 7.08 -2.13 -24.85
CA THR A 5 8.15 -1.12 -24.83
C THR A 5 8.49 -0.72 -26.25
N PHE A 6 8.48 0.57 -26.55
CA PHE A 6 8.80 1.10 -27.87
C PHE A 6 10.10 1.91 -27.85
N LEU A 7 10.95 1.73 -28.88
CA LEU A 7 12.13 2.54 -29.13
C LEU A 7 12.05 3.08 -30.57
N ASN A 8 12.12 4.41 -30.75
CA ASN A 8 11.94 5.07 -32.05
C ASN A 8 10.62 4.71 -32.77
N GLY A 9 9.57 4.36 -32.04
CA GLY A 9 8.28 3.96 -32.59
C GLY A 9 8.18 2.49 -33.00
N GLU A 10 9.24 1.70 -32.85
CA GLU A 10 9.23 0.26 -33.06
C GLU A 10 9.03 -0.46 -31.72
N LEU A 11 8.16 -1.47 -31.71
CA LEU A 11 7.99 -2.35 -30.55
C LEU A 11 9.26 -3.18 -30.39
N VAL A 12 9.97 -2.99 -29.27
CA VAL A 12 11.25 -3.64 -29.00
C VAL A 12 11.16 -4.70 -27.91
N ASP A 13 10.13 -4.66 -27.08
CA ASP A 13 9.90 -5.69 -26.07
C ASP A 13 8.41 -5.79 -25.70
N GLU A 14 7.95 -7.01 -25.48
CA GLU A 14 6.62 -7.30 -24.95
C GLU A 14 6.78 -8.24 -23.76
N SER A 15 6.50 -7.71 -22.57
CA SER A 15 6.63 -8.44 -21.31
C SER A 15 5.25 -8.70 -20.72
N GLU A 16 4.96 -9.96 -20.39
CA GLU A 16 3.79 -10.31 -19.58
C GLU A 16 4.02 -9.84 -18.14
N VAL A 17 3.11 -9.01 -17.63
CA VAL A 17 3.13 -8.60 -16.24
C VAL A 17 1.99 -9.30 -15.51
N GLU A 18 2.36 -10.04 -14.45
CA GLU A 18 1.43 -10.56 -13.46
C GLU A 18 0.83 -9.38 -12.66
N GLY A 19 -0.25 -8.81 -13.21
CA GLY A 19 -1.03 -7.75 -12.61
C GLY A 19 -2.23 -8.27 -11.84
N PHE A 20 -2.83 -7.41 -11.02
CA PHE A 20 -4.11 -7.69 -10.37
C PHE A 20 -5.25 -7.75 -11.38
N SER A 21 -6.22 -8.66 -11.17
CA SER A 21 -7.41 -8.83 -12.02
C SER A 21 -8.36 -7.62 -11.98
N PHE A 22 -8.18 -6.75 -10.99
CA PHE A 22 -8.83 -5.46 -10.81
C PHE A 22 -7.76 -4.36 -10.68
N ALA A 23 -8.08 -3.14 -11.11
CA ALA A 23 -7.21 -1.98 -10.94
C ALA A 23 -7.40 -1.39 -9.53
N PRO A 24 -6.39 -1.42 -8.64
CA PRO A 24 -6.49 -0.84 -7.30
C PRO A 24 -6.68 0.69 -7.38
N ASN A 25 -7.60 1.24 -6.58
CA ASN A 25 -7.79 2.68 -6.47
C ASN A 25 -6.82 3.26 -5.44
N VAL A 26 -5.53 3.33 -5.77
CA VAL A 26 -4.50 3.79 -4.83
C VAL A 26 -4.73 5.23 -4.38
N SER A 27 -5.11 6.13 -5.29
CA SER A 27 -5.37 7.52 -4.93
C SER A 27 -6.53 7.64 -3.92
N GLY A 28 -7.60 6.87 -4.11
CA GLY A 28 -8.70 6.79 -3.16
C GLY A 28 -8.28 6.19 -1.82
N PHE A 29 -7.47 5.14 -1.83
CA PHE A 29 -6.89 4.54 -0.61
C PHE A 29 -6.04 5.54 0.16
N THR A 30 -5.05 6.18 -0.47
CA THR A 30 -4.18 7.17 0.17
C THR A 30 -4.99 8.33 0.74
N THR A 31 -5.96 8.83 -0.02
CA THR A 31 -6.82 9.93 0.41
C THR A 31 -7.63 9.55 1.66
N ALA A 32 -8.30 8.39 1.64
CA ALA A 32 -9.08 7.90 2.76
C ALA A 32 -8.20 7.65 4.00
N MET A 33 -7.00 7.11 3.81
CA MET A 33 -6.02 6.93 4.89
C MET A 33 -5.60 8.27 5.50
N LEU A 34 -5.33 9.30 4.71
CA LEU A 34 -4.97 10.64 5.23
C LEU A 34 -6.07 11.28 6.09
N PHE A 35 -7.34 10.92 5.87
CA PHE A 35 -8.47 11.41 6.66
C PHE A 35 -8.89 10.46 7.81
N SER A 36 -8.31 9.26 7.88
CA SER A 36 -8.61 8.27 8.92
C SER A 36 -8.04 8.71 10.28
N GLN A 37 -8.84 8.54 11.33
CA GLN A 37 -8.39 8.81 12.70
C GLN A 37 -7.34 7.78 13.12
N SER A 38 -7.52 6.53 12.75
CA SER A 38 -6.57 5.46 13.01
C SER A 38 -5.23 5.69 12.32
N TYR A 39 -5.22 6.21 11.10
CA TYR A 39 -3.97 6.53 10.42
C TYR A 39 -3.25 7.70 11.09
N MET A 40 -3.99 8.75 11.48
CA MET A 40 -3.41 9.86 12.24
C MET A 40 -2.80 9.40 13.57
N LYS A 41 -3.44 8.44 14.25
CA LYS A 41 -2.92 7.81 15.46
C LYS A 41 -1.62 7.04 15.20
N LEU A 42 -1.57 6.18 14.17
CA LEU A 42 -0.34 5.49 13.74
C LEU A 42 0.80 6.49 13.49
N ILE A 43 0.52 7.55 12.74
CA ILE A 43 1.52 8.53 12.30
C ILE A 43 2.05 9.40 13.45
N ASN A 44 1.24 9.69 14.47
CA ASN A 44 1.64 10.49 15.62
C ASN A 44 2.39 9.66 16.67
N GLU A 45 2.07 8.38 16.79
CA GLU A 45 2.61 7.50 17.84
C GLU A 45 3.78 6.63 17.36
N ALA A 46 4.05 6.60 16.05
CA ALA A 46 5.19 5.90 15.47
C ALA A 46 6.52 6.56 15.88
N GLY A 47 7.42 5.76 16.47
CA GLY A 47 8.78 6.19 16.81
C GLY A 47 9.70 6.36 15.60
N ASP A 48 9.43 5.65 14.50
CA ASP A 48 10.27 5.66 13.29
C ASP A 48 9.80 6.72 12.27
N LYS A 49 10.41 7.91 12.36
CA LYS A 49 10.13 9.04 11.45
C LYS A 49 10.60 8.79 10.01
N ASP A 50 11.61 7.95 9.82
CA ASP A 50 12.13 7.62 8.50
C ASP A 50 11.16 6.68 7.79
N ALA A 51 10.63 5.68 8.49
CA ALA A 51 9.58 4.80 7.97
C ALA A 51 8.33 5.59 7.56
N LYS A 52 7.92 6.58 8.36
CA LYS A 52 6.80 7.48 8.01
C LYS A 52 7.05 8.19 6.68
N THR A 53 8.21 8.82 6.53
CA THR A 53 8.56 9.57 5.31
C THR A 53 8.62 8.64 4.09
N ARG A 54 9.16 7.42 4.27
CA ARG A 54 9.19 6.40 3.21
C ARG A 54 7.79 5.93 2.83
N LEU A 55 6.88 5.79 3.79
CA LEU A 55 5.50 5.38 3.52
C LEU A 55 4.79 6.42 2.64
N GLU A 56 4.89 7.71 2.99
CA GLU A 56 4.32 8.80 2.20
C GLU A 56 4.89 8.84 0.77
N LEU A 57 6.21 8.68 0.61
CA LEU A 57 6.86 8.63 -0.71
C LEU A 57 6.39 7.43 -1.54
N LEU A 58 6.26 6.25 -0.91
CA LEU A 58 5.83 5.04 -1.60
C LEU A 58 4.37 5.12 -2.03
N SER A 59 3.48 5.71 -1.22
CA SER A 59 2.09 5.93 -1.60
C SER A 59 1.98 6.78 -2.86
N VAL A 60 2.70 7.91 -2.92
CA VAL A 60 2.75 8.76 -4.13
C VAL A 60 3.34 8.00 -5.32
N ARG A 61 4.41 7.21 -5.10
CA ARG A 61 5.00 6.41 -6.18
C ARG A 61 3.99 5.40 -6.73
N LEU A 62 3.26 4.69 -5.88
CA LEU A 62 2.25 3.71 -6.28
C LEU A 62 1.13 4.35 -7.11
N GLU A 63 0.70 5.56 -6.75
CA GLU A 63 -0.33 6.32 -7.51
C GLU A 63 0.12 6.67 -8.92
N LEU A 64 1.42 6.91 -9.11
CA LEU A 64 1.99 7.29 -10.41
C LEU A 64 2.31 6.08 -11.29
N LYS A 65 2.28 4.85 -10.75
CA LYS A 65 2.60 3.67 -11.55
C LYS A 65 1.41 3.28 -12.43
N PRO A 66 1.63 3.02 -13.74
CA PRO A 66 0.58 2.52 -14.62
C PRO A 66 0.11 1.11 -14.23
N GLN A 67 0.99 0.35 -13.56
CA GLN A 67 0.73 -1.01 -13.09
C GLN A 67 1.44 -1.20 -11.75
N ILE A 68 0.72 -1.74 -10.76
CA ILE A 68 1.26 -2.14 -9.46
C ILE A 68 1.57 -3.62 -9.52
N THR A 69 2.81 -3.97 -9.15
CA THR A 69 3.27 -5.36 -9.08
C THR A 69 3.23 -5.87 -7.64
N VAL A 70 3.35 -7.19 -7.47
CA VAL A 70 3.51 -7.79 -6.14
C VAL A 70 4.76 -7.26 -5.43
N GLU A 71 5.86 -7.04 -6.16
CA GLU A 71 7.09 -6.49 -5.59
C GLU A 71 6.89 -5.08 -5.02
N ASP A 72 6.13 -4.23 -5.71
CA ASP A 72 5.80 -2.90 -5.20
C ASP A 72 5.05 -2.98 -3.86
N LEU A 73 4.11 -3.91 -3.75
CA LEU A 73 3.36 -4.15 -2.52
C LEU A 73 4.21 -4.76 -1.42
N GLN A 74 5.20 -5.60 -1.75
CA GLN A 74 6.14 -6.13 -0.75
C GLN A 74 7.00 -5.01 -0.15
N ILE A 75 7.44 -4.05 -0.96
CA ILE A 75 8.16 -2.86 -0.49
C ILE A 75 7.24 -2.00 0.39
N PHE A 76 6.00 -1.78 -0.05
CA PHE A 76 5.01 -1.02 0.71
C PHE A 76 4.70 -1.69 2.06
N LYS A 77 4.49 -3.01 2.06
CA LYS A 77 4.31 -3.86 3.24
C LYS A 77 5.47 -3.74 4.21
N LEU A 78 6.71 -3.83 3.73
CA LEU A 78 7.89 -3.74 4.58
C LEU A 78 7.93 -2.41 5.35
N VAL A 79 7.65 -1.30 4.67
CA VAL A 79 7.65 0.03 5.28
C VAL A 79 6.48 0.19 6.25
N TRP A 80 5.29 -0.26 5.87
CA TRP A 80 4.12 -0.27 6.75
C TRP A 80 4.37 -1.06 8.04
N ASP A 81 4.84 -2.31 7.92
CA ASP A 81 5.07 -3.19 9.07
C ASP A 81 6.16 -2.62 10.00
N THR A 82 7.17 -1.95 9.43
CA THR A 82 8.19 -1.23 10.21
C THR A 82 7.57 -0.09 11.00
N LEU A 83 6.69 0.70 10.37
CA LEU A 83 6.00 1.80 11.02
C LEU A 83 5.11 1.31 12.16
N VAL A 84 4.28 0.30 11.91
CA VAL A 84 3.42 -0.33 12.93
C VAL A 84 4.24 -0.88 14.09
N SER A 85 5.36 -1.56 13.82
CA SER A 85 6.25 -2.11 14.85
C SER A 85 6.97 -1.04 15.68
N SER A 86 6.96 0.22 15.21
CA SER A 86 7.54 1.35 15.95
C SER A 86 6.54 2.04 16.89
N VAL A 87 5.27 1.64 16.86
CA VAL A 87 4.23 2.12 17.77
C VAL A 87 4.25 1.26 19.05
N SER A 88 4.04 1.89 20.20
CA SER A 88 3.97 1.16 21.47
C SER A 88 2.73 0.27 21.56
N ASP A 89 2.89 -0.89 22.20
CA ASP A 89 1.79 -1.84 22.40
C ASP A 89 0.58 -1.19 23.10
N GLY A 90 -0.62 -1.55 22.66
CA GLY A 90 -1.88 -1.07 23.23
C GLY A 90 -2.33 0.31 22.73
N ILE A 91 -1.51 1.01 21.93
CA ILE A 91 -1.94 2.21 21.22
C ILE A 91 -2.91 1.82 20.11
N LEU A 92 -2.46 1.06 19.12
CA LEU A 92 -3.32 0.63 18.02
C LEU A 92 -4.10 -0.64 18.40
N GLY A 93 -5.36 -0.71 18.00
CA GLY A 93 -6.27 -1.78 18.38
C GLY A 93 -7.17 -2.27 17.26
N GLU A 94 -8.17 -3.05 17.64
CA GLU A 94 -9.10 -3.70 16.71
C GLU A 94 -9.92 -2.70 15.88
N GLU A 95 -10.34 -1.58 16.46
CA GLU A 95 -11.06 -0.52 15.73
C GLU A 95 -10.18 0.08 14.61
N ASP A 96 -8.88 0.26 14.87
CA ASP A 96 -7.93 0.77 13.89
C ASP A 96 -7.76 -0.22 12.73
N ARG A 97 -7.67 -1.51 13.05
CA ARG A 97 -7.60 -2.58 12.05
C ARG A 97 -8.85 -2.64 11.18
N GLN A 98 -10.02 -2.45 11.76
CA GLN A 98 -11.29 -2.46 11.04
C GLN A 98 -11.40 -1.27 10.09
N GLU A 99 -11.02 -0.07 10.54
CA GLU A 99 -11.02 1.13 9.68
C GLU A 99 -10.07 0.93 8.49
N TYR A 100 -8.84 0.46 8.70
CA TYR A 100 -7.89 0.22 7.61
C TYR A 100 -8.39 -0.82 6.61
N ASN A 101 -9.00 -1.92 7.08
CA ASN A 101 -9.55 -2.94 6.20
C ASN A 101 -10.76 -2.44 5.39
N GLN A 102 -11.64 -1.63 5.99
CA GLN A 102 -12.75 -0.99 5.28
C GLN A 102 -12.24 -0.07 4.18
N ILE A 103 -11.20 0.73 4.47
CA ILE A 103 -10.57 1.61 3.48
C ILE A 103 -9.91 0.80 2.35
N ALA A 104 -9.18 -0.27 2.68
CA ALA A 104 -8.55 -1.14 1.69
C ALA A 104 -9.58 -1.82 0.78
N GLU A 105 -10.65 -2.37 1.35
CA GLU A 105 -11.73 -3.04 0.61
C GLU A 105 -12.48 -2.08 -0.31
N ALA A 106 -12.87 -0.91 0.21
CA ALA A 106 -13.58 0.12 -0.56
C ALA A 106 -12.77 0.65 -1.76
N ASN A 107 -11.45 0.53 -1.71
CA ASN A 107 -10.54 0.96 -2.77
C ASN A 107 -9.95 -0.19 -3.58
N HIS A 108 -10.48 -1.41 -3.41
CA HIS A 108 -10.01 -2.61 -4.11
C HIS A 108 -8.49 -2.78 -3.98
N MET A 109 -7.96 -2.59 -2.77
CA MET A 109 -6.55 -2.82 -2.53
C MET A 109 -6.26 -4.33 -2.46
N PRO A 110 -5.18 -4.81 -3.08
CA PRO A 110 -4.80 -6.22 -3.12
C PRO A 110 -4.11 -6.70 -1.81
N PHE A 111 -4.52 -6.15 -0.68
CA PHE A 111 -3.99 -6.50 0.64
C PHE A 111 -5.05 -6.21 1.71
N ARG A 112 -4.82 -6.76 2.90
CA ARG A 112 -5.58 -6.47 4.12
C ARG A 112 -4.64 -6.29 5.31
N PHE A 113 -5.19 -5.99 6.48
CA PHE A 113 -4.44 -5.84 7.72
C PHE A 113 -4.82 -6.94 8.71
N GLY A 114 -3.80 -7.71 9.12
CA GLY A 114 -3.88 -8.80 10.08
C GLY A 114 -4.15 -8.31 11.50
N VAL A 115 -4.31 -9.25 12.45
CA VAL A 115 -4.63 -8.94 13.86
C VAL A 115 -3.55 -8.08 14.53
N ASP A 116 -2.31 -8.21 14.09
CA ASP A 116 -1.16 -7.40 14.51
C ASP A 116 -0.99 -6.10 13.71
N LEU A 117 -2.02 -5.72 12.93
CA LEU A 117 -2.04 -4.57 12.01
C LEU A 117 -0.99 -4.62 10.90
N ARG A 118 -0.26 -5.73 10.77
CA ARG A 118 0.67 -5.94 9.66
C ARG A 118 -0.09 -6.25 8.38
N MET A 119 0.49 -5.85 7.27
CA MET A 119 -0.17 -5.97 5.98
C MET A 119 -0.07 -7.41 5.45
N GLU A 120 -1.16 -7.98 4.99
CA GLU A 120 -1.21 -9.29 4.35
C GLU A 120 -1.56 -9.09 2.87
N ILE A 121 -0.61 -9.36 1.97
CA ILE A 121 -0.87 -9.29 0.53
C ILE A 121 -1.76 -10.47 0.18
N LEU A 122 -2.89 -10.19 -0.46
CA LEU A 122 -3.83 -11.21 -0.90
C LEU A 122 -3.25 -11.84 -2.17
N ALA A 123 -2.61 -13.00 -2.01
CA ALA A 123 -2.17 -13.80 -3.14
C ALA A 123 -3.39 -14.18 -4.01
N GLN A 124 -3.21 -14.13 -5.33
CA GLN A 124 -4.17 -14.71 -6.28
C GLN A 124 -4.08 -16.24 -6.25
#